data_AF-A0AAW8JHG4-F1
#
_entry.id   AF-A0AAW8JHG4-F1
#
_cell.length_a   1.000
_cell.length_b   1.000
_cell.length_c   1.000
_cell.angle_alpha   90.00
_cell.angle_beta   90.00
_cell.angle_gamma   90.00
#
_symmetry.space_group_name_H-M   'P 1'
#
loop_
_entity.id
_entity.type
_entity.pdbx_description
1 polymer ?
#
loop_
_entity_poly.entity_id
_entity_poly.type
_entity_poly.pdbx_seq_one_letter_code
_entity_poly.pdbx_strand_id
1 'polypeptide(L)' 'MLGAHTTTQQLADIANVIKPKTLVLNHAIFLSQSESGLLKEVTDQYAGKVILADDKVIID' A
#
# COMPACT_ATOMS: atom_id res chain seq x y z
N MET A 1 13.29 14.53 2.25
CA MET A 1 12.95 13.54 1.21
C MET A 1 11.79 12.63 1.66
N LEU A 2 11.90 11.91 2.78
CA LEU A 2 10.80 11.04 3.27
C LEU A 2 9.57 11.79 3.82
N GLY A 3 9.75 12.98 4.42
CA GLY A 3 8.64 13.74 5.03
C GLY A 3 7.55 14.27 4.09
N ALA A 4 7.68 14.06 2.79
CA ALA A 4 6.67 14.39 1.77
C ALA A 4 5.96 13.15 1.21
N HIS A 5 6.16 11.97 1.81
CA HIS A 5 5.55 10.71 1.40
C HIS A 5 4.60 10.18 2.49
N THR A 6 3.65 9.36 2.08
CA THR A 6 2.76 8.63 3.00
C THR A 6 3.41 7.31 3.40
N THR A 7 3.53 7.04 4.70
CA THR A 7 4.02 5.74 5.18
C THR A 7 2.97 4.64 4.97
N THR A 8 3.39 3.37 5.01
CA THR A 8 2.49 2.20 4.95
C THR A 8 1.43 2.22 6.06
N GLN A 9 1.81 2.62 7.28
CA GLN A 9 0.88 2.82 8.38
C GLN A 9 -0.14 3.93 8.09
N GLN A 10 0.30 5.11 7.64
CA GLN A 10 -0.60 6.22 7.32
C GLN A 10 -1.56 5.85 6.19
N LEU A 11 -1.08 5.10 5.18
CA LEU A 11 -1.91 4.61 4.10
C LEU A 11 -2.97 3.61 4.59
N ALA A 12 -2.61 2.70 5.49
CA ALA A 12 -3.55 1.78 6.13
C ALA A 12 -4.60 2.52 6.97
N ASP A 13 -4.20 3.54 7.72
CA ASP A 13 -5.10 4.38 8.52
C ASP A 13 -6.12 5.10 7.63
N ILE A 14 -5.67 5.68 6.50
CA ILE A 14 -6.56 6.27 5.50
C ILE A 14 -7.51 5.19 4.96
N ALA A 15 -7.00 4.04 4.52
CA ALA A 15 -7.79 2.95 3.96
C ALA A 15 -8.87 2.42 4.92
N ASN A 16 -8.59 2.37 6.22
CA ASN A 16 -9.57 2.00 7.26
C ASN A 16 -10.72 3.00 7.40
N VAL A 17 -10.48 4.29 7.13
CA VAL A 17 -11.51 5.34 7.13
C VAL A 17 -12.38 5.25 5.87
N ILE A 18 -11.75 5.25 4.68
CA ILE A 18 -12.47 5.28 3.39
C ILE A 18 -13.08 3.93 2.99
N LYS A 19 -12.53 2.82 3.50
CA LYS A 19 -12.98 1.44 3.23
C LYS A 19 -13.18 1.15 1.72
N PRO A 20 -12.13 1.35 0.88
CA PRO A 20 -12.26 1.10 -0.56
C PRO A 20 -12.49 -0.39 -0.83
N LYS A 21 -13.08 -0.70 -1.99
CA LYS A 21 -13.18 -2.09 -2.47
C LYS A 21 -11.80 -2.69 -2.76
N THR A 22 -10.88 -1.88 -3.27
CA THR A 22 -9.49 -2.23 -3.59
C THR A 22 -8.60 -1.04 -3.25
N LEU A 23 -7.56 -1.26 -2.44
CA LEU A 23 -6.46 -0.32 -2.21
C LEU A 23 -5.30 -0.67 -3.15
N VAL A 24 -4.79 0.31 -3.89
CA VAL A 24 -3.66 0.14 -4.80
C VAL A 24 -2.48 0.94 -4.29
N LEU A 25 -1.39 0.25 -3.93
CA LEU A 25 -0.12 0.87 -3.56
C LEU A 25 0.67 1.16 -4.83
N ASN A 26 1.02 2.42 -5.05
CA ASN A 26 1.93 2.84 -6.11
C ASN A 26 3.01 3.76 -5.52
N HIS A 27 4.06 4.04 -6.29
CA HIS A 27 5.19 4.88 -5.87
C HIS A 27 5.88 4.32 -4.61
N ALA A 28 5.97 2.99 -4.55
CA ALA A 28 6.58 2.25 -3.46
C ALA A 28 8.10 2.50 -3.39
N ILE A 29 8.60 2.77 -2.18
CA ILE A 29 10.02 2.89 -1.90
C ILE A 29 10.43 1.65 -1.09
N PHE A 30 11.28 0.80 -1.66
CA PHE A 30 11.57 -0.50 -1.07
C PHE A 30 12.62 -0.48 0.05
N LEU A 31 13.62 0.43 0.05
CA LEU A 31 14.68 0.49 1.07
C LEU A 31 15.23 -0.90 1.52
N SER A 32 15.52 -1.78 0.55
CA SER A 32 15.96 -3.17 0.76
C SER A 32 14.91 -4.16 1.27
N GLN A 33 13.64 -3.76 1.43
CA GLN A 33 12.52 -4.69 1.61
C GLN A 33 12.09 -5.37 0.31
N SER A 34 11.47 -6.54 0.46
CA SER A 34 10.74 -7.21 -0.61
C SER A 34 9.35 -6.61 -0.81
N GLU A 35 8.76 -6.85 -1.98
CA GLU A 35 7.36 -6.54 -2.28
C GLU A 35 6.39 -7.15 -1.27
N SER A 36 6.63 -8.39 -0.88
CA SER A 36 5.85 -9.07 0.15
C SER A 36 5.96 -8.41 1.53
N GLY A 37 7.13 -7.86 1.87
CA GLY A 37 7.35 -7.12 3.11
C GLY A 37 6.52 -5.83 3.13
N LEU A 38 6.60 -5.04 2.07
CA LEU A 38 5.87 -3.79 1.95
C LEU A 38 4.35 -4.00 1.94
N LEU A 39 3.87 -5.03 1.23
CA LEU A 39 2.46 -5.42 1.26
C LEU A 39 2.04 -5.82 2.68
N LYS A 40 2.87 -6.61 3.37
CA LYS A 40 2.60 -7.07 4.72
C LYS A 40 2.40 -5.90 5.69
N GLU A 41 3.24 -4.86 5.62
CA GLU A 41 3.13 -3.68 6.48
C GLU A 41 1.76 -3.00 6.40
N VAL A 42 1.15 -2.93 5.21
CA VAL A 42 -0.21 -2.38 5.04
C VAL A 42 -1.27 -3.39 5.45
N THR A 43 -1.15 -4.65 5.02
CA THR A 43 -2.18 -5.67 5.28
C THR A 43 -2.26 -6.11 6.74
N ASP A 44 -1.19 -5.92 7.52
CA ASP A 44 -1.20 -6.14 8.97
C ASP A 44 -2.16 -5.17 9.70
N GLN A 45 -2.45 -4.01 9.08
CA GLN A 45 -3.25 -2.93 9.66
C GLN A 45 -4.57 -2.67 8.92
N TYR A 46 -4.68 -3.10 7.66
CA TYR A 46 -5.87 -2.94 6.83
C TYR A 46 -6.29 -4.27 6.22
N ALA A 47 -7.47 -4.76 6.62
CA ALA A 47 -7.99 -6.07 6.24
C ALA A 47 -8.63 -6.13 4.84
N GLY A 48 -8.70 -5.02 4.11
CA GLY A 48 -9.29 -4.99 2.77
C GLY A 48 -8.33 -5.53 1.69
N LYS A 49 -8.81 -5.57 0.44
CA LYS A 49 -8.00 -6.02 -0.70
C LYS A 49 -6.91 -4.98 -1.00
N VAL A 50 -5.65 -5.40 -0.96
CA VAL A 50 -4.49 -4.56 -1.28
C VAL A 50 -3.76 -5.13 -2.49
N ILE A 51 -3.41 -4.27 -3.44
CA ILE A 51 -2.61 -4.59 -4.62
C ILE A 51 -1.38 -3.69 -4.62
N LEU A 52 -0.18 -4.26 -4.73
CA LEU A 52 1.00 -3.50 -5.11
C LEU A 52 0.99 -3.35 -6.63
N ALA A 53 0.98 -2.11 -7.11
CA ALA A 53 0.99 -1.82 -8.54
C ALA A 53 2.30 -2.29 -9.17
N ASP A 54 2.17 -2.86 -10.35
CA ASP A 54 3.27 -3.21 -11.24
C ASP A 54 2.93 -2.70 -12.64
N ASP A 55 3.94 -2.53 -13.47
CA ASP A 55 3.77 -2.01 -14.82
C ASP A 55 2.79 -2.88 -15.61
N LYS A 56 1.81 -2.22 -16.23
CA LYS A 56 0.72 -2.84 -17.02
C LYS A 56 -0.30 -3.65 -16.22
N VAL A 57 -0.35 -3.52 -14.89
CA VAL A 57 -1.47 -4.04 -14.10
C VAL A 57 -2.78 -3.37 -14.53
N ILE A 58 -3.81 -4.19 -14.78
CA ILE A 58 -5.19 -3.77 -15.03
C ILE A 58 -6.05 -4.25 -13.86
N ILE A 59 -6.94 -3.39 -13.36
CA ILE A 59 -7.87 -3.69 -12.28
C ILE A 59 -9.28 -3.42 -12.83
N ASP A 60 -10.07 -4.49 -12.96
CA ASP A 60 -11.48 -4.45 -13.38
C ASP A 60 -12.45 -4.23 -12.21
#